data_AF-E6PGS1-F1
#
_entry.id   AF-E6PGS1-F1
#
_cell.length_a   1.000
_cell.length_b   1.000
_cell.length_c   1.000
_cell.angle_alpha   90.00
_cell.angle_beta   90.00
_cell.angle_gamma   90.00
#
_symmetry.space_group_name_H-M   'P 1'
#
loop_
_entity.id
_entity.type
_entity.pdbx_description
1 polymer ?
#
loop_
_entity_poly.entity_id
_entity_poly.type
_entity_poly.pdbx_seq_one_letter_code
_entity_poly.pdbx_strand_id
1 'polypeptide(L)' 'MNSRKNANLSQRALALKAGVSQALIAEIERGKHPPSAASLAKIAAALGLAPSDFET' A
#
# COMPACT_ATOMS: atom_id res chain seq x y z
N MET A 1 1.38 6.46 5.19
CA MET A 1 0.10 5.74 4.86
C MET A 1 -1.18 6.57 5.11
N ASN A 2 -1.16 7.86 4.79
CA ASN A 2 -2.40 8.66 4.77
C ASN A 2 -3.23 8.39 3.52
N SER A 3 -2.59 8.00 2.42
CA SER A 3 -3.23 7.78 1.13
C SER A 3 -4.26 6.63 1.14
N ARG A 4 -4.04 5.57 1.94
CA ARG A 4 -5.06 4.51 2.18
C ARG A 4 -6.28 5.06 2.92
N LYS A 5 -6.07 5.87 3.96
CA LYS A 5 -7.16 6.45 4.77
C LYS A 5 -7.98 7.44 3.94
N ASN A 6 -7.32 8.22 3.08
CA ASN A 6 -7.98 9.14 2.13
C ASN A 6 -8.80 8.40 1.08
N ALA A 7 -8.35 7.20 0.66
CA ALA A 7 -9.12 6.30 -0.19
C ALA A 7 -10.21 5.51 0.56
N ASN A 8 -10.39 5.76 1.87
CA ASN A 8 -11.35 5.09 2.75
C ASN A 8 -11.23 3.55 2.76
N LEU A 9 -10.01 3.04 2.54
CA LEU A 9 -9.72 1.60 2.49
C LEU A 9 -9.19 1.12 3.84
N SER A 10 -9.59 -0.08 4.28
CA SER A 10 -8.88 -0.79 5.35
C SER A 10 -7.59 -1.45 4.81
N GLN A 11 -6.66 -1.84 5.68
CA GLN A 11 -5.45 -2.58 5.24
C GLN A 11 -5.82 -3.85 4.46
N ARG A 12 -6.87 -4.56 4.90
CA ARG A 12 -7.39 -5.76 4.23
C ARG A 12 -7.98 -5.43 2.86
N ALA A 13 -8.74 -4.34 2.75
CA ALA A 13 -9.33 -3.92 1.47
C ALA A 13 -8.25 -3.52 0.46
N LEU A 14 -7.22 -2.80 0.92
CA LEU A 14 -6.07 -2.44 0.07
C LEU A 14 -5.28 -3.68 -0.37
N ALA A 15 -5.01 -4.61 0.56
CA ALA A 15 -4.33 -5.87 0.27
C ALA A 15 -5.06 -6.68 -0.82
N LEU A 16 -6.39 -6.81 -0.69
CA LEU A 16 -7.23 -7.47 -1.70
C LEU A 16 -7.14 -6.78 -3.06
N LYS A 17 -7.27 -5.44 -3.07
CA LYS A 17 -7.22 -4.66 -4.32
C LYS A 17 -5.84 -4.71 -5.00
N ALA A 18 -4.76 -4.76 -4.21
CA ALA A 18 -3.38 -4.85 -4.70
C ALA A 18 -2.92 -6.30 -5.00
N GLY A 19 -3.72 -7.31 -4.64
CA GLY A 19 -3.31 -8.71 -4.79
C GLY A 19 -2.07 -9.07 -3.95
N VAL A 20 -2.00 -8.53 -2.73
CA VAL A 20 -0.92 -8.79 -1.76
C VAL A 20 -1.48 -9.22 -0.41
N SER A 21 -0.61 -9.64 0.52
CA SER A 21 -1.05 -9.99 1.87
C SER A 21 -1.32 -8.75 2.73
N GLN A 22 -2.26 -8.83 3.66
CA GLN A 22 -2.51 -7.75 4.62
C GLN A 22 -1.31 -7.55 5.57
N ALA A 23 -0.54 -8.61 5.84
CA ALA A 23 0.72 -8.51 6.57
C ALA A 23 1.73 -7.60 5.83
N LEU A 24 1.86 -7.72 4.50
CA LEU A 24 2.73 -6.85 3.71
C LEU A 24 2.31 -5.39 3.82
N ILE A 25 1.01 -5.10 3.77
CA ILE A 25 0.48 -3.75 3.98
C ILE A 25 0.87 -3.23 5.37
N ALA A 26 0.73 -4.04 6.43
CA ALA A 26 1.10 -3.65 7.79
C ALA A 26 2.62 -3.44 7.98
N GLU A 27 3.47 -4.22 7.30
CA GLU A 27 4.93 -4.01 7.30
C GLU A 27 5.33 -2.69 6.65
N ILE A 28 4.69 -2.36 5.52
CA ILE A 28 4.89 -1.09 4.80
C ILE A 28 4.44 0.09 5.67
N GLU A 29 3.27 -0.01 6.31
CA GLU A 29 2.77 1.03 7.23
C GLU A 29 3.69 1.25 8.44
N ARG A 30 4.35 0.20 8.91
CA ARG A 30 5.27 0.26 10.05
C ARG A 30 6.70 0.64 9.66
N GLY A 31 6.98 0.79 8.36
CA GLY A 31 8.33 1.07 7.85
C GLY A 31 9.34 -0.03 8.15
N LYS A 32 8.90 -1.25 8.46
CA LYS A 32 9.78 -2.29 9.04
C LYS A 32 10.56 -3.13 8.04
N HIS A 33 10.25 -3.07 6.76
CA HIS A 33 11.08 -3.64 5.70
C HIS A 33 10.82 -2.87 4.41
N PRO A 34 11.85 -2.58 3.59
CA PRO A 34 11.61 -2.03 2.27
C PRO A 34 10.86 -3.07 1.42
N PRO A 35 9.59 -2.85 1.07
CA PRO A 35 8.89 -3.74 0.16
C PRO A 35 9.63 -3.80 -1.19
N SER A 36 9.49 -4.91 -1.91
CA SER A 36 10.02 -4.97 -3.27
C SER A 36 9.36 -3.91 -4.16
N ALA A 37 10.09 -3.40 -5.15
CA ALA A 37 9.56 -2.45 -6.13
C ALA A 37 8.27 -2.96 -6.80
N ALA A 38 8.18 -4.27 -7.05
CA ALA A 38 6.99 -4.92 -7.59
C ALA A 38 5.77 -4.82 -6.64
N SER A 39 5.99 -4.94 -5.33
CA SER A 39 4.92 -4.83 -4.33
C SER A 39 4.43 -3.39 -4.19
N LEU A 40 5.35 -2.42 -4.19
CA LEU A 40 5.02 -1.00 -4.21
C LEU A 40 4.21 -0.64 -5.45
N ALA A 41 4.60 -1.12 -6.63
CA ALA A 41 3.86 -0.87 -7.87
C ALA A 41 2.43 -1.38 -7.82
N LYS A 42 2.20 -2.59 -7.28
CA LYS A 42 0.85 -3.15 -7.10
C LYS A 42 0.00 -2.32 -6.14
N ILE A 43 0.59 -1.86 -5.03
CA ILE A 43 -0.12 -1.06 -4.03
C ILE A 43 -0.43 0.34 -4.56
N ALA A 44 0.51 0.96 -5.29
CA ALA A 44 0.31 2.24 -5.96
C ALA A 44 -0.84 2.17 -6.98
N ALA A 45 -0.82 1.15 -7.84
CA ALA A 45 -1.88 0.90 -8.82
C ALA A 45 -3.24 0.67 -8.14
N ALA A 46 -3.28 -0.08 -7.04
CA ALA A 46 -4.51 -0.31 -6.28
C ALA A 46 -5.05 0.96 -5.62
N LEU A 47 -4.20 1.89 -5.22
CA LEU A 47 -4.62 3.18 -4.69
C LEU A 47 -5.05 4.16 -5.79
N GLY A 48 -4.75 3.87 -7.07
CA GLY A 48 -4.97 4.81 -8.17
C GLY A 48 -4.09 6.05 -8.06
N LEU A 49 -2.95 5.91 -7.38
CA LEU A 49 -2.01 6.99 -7.09
C LEU A 49 -0.73 6.80 -7.88
N ALA A 50 -0.06 7.90 -8.21
CA ALA A 50 1.29 7.82 -8.75
C ALA A 50 2.25 7.37 -7.65
N PRO A 51 3.35 6.66 -7.97
CA PRO A 51 4.38 6.29 -6.98
C PRO A 51 4.92 7.49 -6.17
N SER A 52 4.83 8.70 -6.75
CA SER A 52 5.18 9.99 -6.16
C SER A 52 4.28 10.42 -5.00
N ASP A 53 3.07 9.87 -4.87
CA ASP A 53 2.09 10.24 -3.83
C ASP A 53 2.27 9.42 -2.53
N PHE A 54 3.27 8.55 -2.48
CA PHE A 54 3.70 7.89 -1.25
C PHE A 54 4.55 8.85 -0.43
N GLU A 55 3.90 9.86 0.16
CA GLU A 55 4.50 10.52 1.31
C GLU A 55 4.42 9.55 2.50
N THR A 56 5.60 9.09 2.90
CA THR A 56 5.86 8.18 4.02
C THR A 56 5.33 8.74 5.33
#